data_AF-A0A0K0DJP6-F1
#
_entry.id   AF-A0A0K0DJP6-F1
#
_cell.length_a   1.000
_cell.length_b   1.000
_cell.length_c   1.000
_cell.angle_alpha   90.00
_cell.angle_beta   90.00
_cell.angle_gamma   90.00
#
_symmetry.space_group_name_H-M   'P 1'
#
loop_
_entity.id
_entity.type
_entity.pdbx_description
1 polymer ?
#
loop_
_entity_poly.entity_id
_entity_poly.type
_entity_poly.pdbx_seq_one_letter_code
_entity_poly.pdbx_strand_id
1 'polypeptide(L)'
;LLVFKDLSDDCWLRKVTPIWSTVESLVKKEVVHSVGVSDLDVDRLRLLSEAAKESPPTIDHYSIDGCCAVPKELVDYAKSHDIQLLTHNDPRNLELDADVIDSVDKITGTGKNLSTKWTARYTIWIRSRSVMAAKGYLVCFVKH
;
A
#
# COMPACT_ATOMS: atom_id res chain seq x y z
N LEU A 1 -2.66 -3.43 0.74
CA LEU A 1 -4.09 -3.50 0.37
C LEU A 1 -4.47 -4.99 0.33
N LEU A 2 -4.70 -5.61 1.50
CA LEU A 2 -4.68 -7.09 1.66
C LEU A 2 -6.02 -7.80 1.37
N VAL A 3 -7.03 -7.11 0.85
CA VAL A 3 -8.43 -7.57 0.98
C VAL A 3 -8.86 -8.62 -0.06
N PHE A 4 -8.04 -8.93 -1.07
CA PHE A 4 -8.56 -9.65 -2.26
C PHE A 4 -7.66 -10.75 -2.82
N LYS A 5 -6.79 -11.39 -2.03
CA LYS A 5 -5.94 -12.47 -2.57
C LYS A 5 -6.76 -13.65 -3.10
N ASP A 6 -7.85 -14.02 -2.42
CA ASP A 6 -8.65 -15.21 -2.77
C ASP A 6 -9.70 -15.01 -3.88
N LEU A 7 -9.72 -13.84 -4.53
CA LEU A 7 -10.64 -13.58 -5.64
C LEU A 7 -10.05 -14.10 -6.96
N SER A 8 -10.92 -14.55 -7.87
CA SER A 8 -10.50 -14.70 -9.28
C SER A 8 -10.08 -13.34 -9.85
N ASP A 9 -9.20 -13.36 -10.85
CA ASP A 9 -8.63 -12.14 -11.42
C ASP A 9 -9.69 -11.20 -12.00
N ASP A 10 -10.72 -11.72 -12.68
CA ASP A 10 -11.84 -10.92 -13.17
C ASP A 10 -12.62 -10.23 -12.03
N CYS A 11 -12.85 -10.97 -10.93
CA CYS A 11 -13.59 -10.45 -9.79
C CYS A 11 -12.77 -9.39 -9.04
N TRP A 12 -11.46 -9.66 -8.88
CA TRP A 12 -10.49 -8.73 -8.33
C TRP A 12 -10.43 -7.44 -9.15
N LEU A 13 -10.22 -7.55 -10.46
CA LEU A 13 -10.10 -6.41 -11.36
C LEU A 13 -11.34 -5.53 -11.31
N ARG A 14 -12.54 -6.13 -11.42
CA ARG A 14 -13.82 -5.39 -11.33
C ARG A 14 -13.96 -4.60 -10.03
N LYS A 15 -13.43 -5.09 -8.90
CA LYS A 15 -13.46 -4.39 -7.61
C LYS A 15 -12.40 -3.29 -7.51
N VAL A 16 -11.22 -3.50 -8.09
CA VAL A 16 -10.09 -2.56 -8.02
C VAL A 16 -10.22 -1.41 -9.01
N THR A 17 -10.73 -1.64 -10.23
CA THR A 17 -10.89 -0.59 -11.26
C THR A 17 -11.56 0.71 -10.77
N PRO A 18 -12.71 0.70 -10.05
CA PRO A 18 -13.30 1.95 -9.56
C PRO A 18 -12.45 2.66 -8.50
N ILE A 19 -11.70 1.90 -7.70
CA ILE A 19 -10.74 2.45 -6.73
C ILE A 19 -9.58 3.11 -7.48
N TRP A 20 -9.01 2.41 -8.46
CA TRP A 20 -7.91 2.92 -9.26
C TRP A 20 -8.29 4.18 -10.03
N SER A 21 -9.48 4.24 -10.62
CA SER A 21 -9.96 5.46 -11.29
C SER A 21 -10.01 6.67 -10.35
N THR A 22 -10.31 6.46 -9.06
CA THR A 22 -10.23 7.51 -8.04
C THR A 22 -8.79 7.94 -7.79
N VAL A 23 -7.85 6.97 -7.74
CA VAL A 23 -6.41 7.21 -7.59
C VAL A 23 -5.84 8.00 -8.78
N GLU A 24 -6.18 7.62 -10.01
CA GLU A 24 -5.81 8.37 -11.22
C GLU A 24 -6.30 9.82 -11.17
N SER A 25 -7.50 10.05 -10.62
CA SER A 25 -8.02 11.41 -10.45
C SER A 25 -7.16 12.29 -9.53
N LEU A 26 -6.40 11.70 -8.60
CA LEU A 26 -5.49 12.44 -7.73
C LEU A 26 -4.25 12.91 -8.48
N VAL A 27 -3.76 12.11 -9.43
CA VAL A 27 -2.67 12.51 -10.35
C VAL A 27 -3.15 13.63 -11.25
N LYS A 28 -4.32 13.47 -11.86
CA LYS A 28 -4.93 14.47 -12.75
C LYS A 28 -5.14 15.83 -12.07
N LYS A 29 -5.46 15.83 -10.78
CA LYS A 29 -5.63 17.04 -9.96
C LYS A 29 -4.32 17.57 -9.38
N GLU A 30 -3.17 16.97 -9.73
CA GLU A 30 -1.84 17.32 -9.25
C GLU A 30 -1.70 17.26 -7.72
N VAL A 31 -2.56 16.47 -7.04
CA VAL A 31 -2.48 16.23 -5.60
C VAL A 31 -1.32 15.30 -5.26
N VAL A 32 -1.03 14.37 -6.17
CA VAL A 32 0.10 13.44 -6.09
C VAL A 32 0.85 13.43 -7.41
N HIS A 33 2.17 13.26 -7.33
CA HIS A 33 3.03 13.21 -8.52
C HIS A 33 3.02 11.83 -9.20
N SER A 34 2.92 10.77 -8.41
CA SER A 34 2.92 9.39 -8.89
C SER A 34 2.06 8.51 -8.00
N VAL A 35 1.61 7.39 -8.56
CA VAL A 35 0.75 6.40 -7.89
C VAL A 35 1.30 5.00 -8.11
N GLY A 36 0.94 4.10 -7.20
CA GLY A 36 1.44 2.74 -7.21
C GLY A 36 0.58 1.82 -6.37
N VAL A 37 1.03 0.58 -6.28
CA VAL A 37 0.37 -0.51 -5.58
C VAL A 37 1.32 -1.11 -4.54
N SER A 38 0.81 -2.12 -3.83
CA SER A 38 1.60 -2.88 -2.87
C SER A 38 1.10 -4.31 -2.86
N ASP A 39 2.05 -5.24 -2.80
CA ASP A 39 1.85 -6.68 -2.71
C ASP A 39 1.07 -7.29 -3.88
N LEU A 40 1.20 -6.73 -5.09
CA LEU A 40 0.70 -7.40 -6.29
C LEU A 40 1.73 -8.39 -6.83
N ASP A 41 1.22 -9.52 -7.32
CA ASP A 41 1.99 -10.39 -8.19
C ASP A 41 2.04 -9.82 -9.62
N VAL A 42 2.84 -10.45 -10.47
CA VAL A 42 3.05 -9.99 -11.85
C VAL A 42 1.77 -10.01 -12.67
N ASP A 43 0.88 -10.98 -12.46
CA ASP A 43 -0.35 -11.14 -13.23
C ASP A 43 -1.35 -10.04 -12.90
N ARG A 44 -1.58 -9.76 -11.60
CA ARG A 44 -2.47 -8.68 -11.17
C ARG A 44 -1.90 -7.30 -11.44
N LEU A 45 -0.59 -7.12 -11.32
CA LEU A 45 0.07 -5.88 -11.71
C LEU A 45 -0.14 -5.61 -13.21
N ARG A 46 0.02 -6.65 -14.05
CA ARG A 46 -0.22 -6.57 -15.50
C ARG A 46 -1.67 -6.22 -15.82
N LEU A 47 -2.63 -6.95 -15.23
CA LEU A 47 -4.06 -6.70 -15.42
C LEU A 47 -4.46 -5.27 -15.05
N LEU A 48 -3.97 -4.75 -13.92
CA LEU A 48 -4.28 -3.38 -13.52
C LEU A 48 -3.59 -2.35 -14.42
N SER A 49 -2.35 -2.61 -14.84
CA SER A 49 -1.61 -1.72 -15.74
C SER A 49 -2.31 -1.59 -17.10
N GLU A 50 -2.84 -2.69 -17.63
CA GLU A 50 -3.62 -2.72 -18.87
C GLU A 50 -5.00 -2.07 -18.72
N ALA A 51 -5.63 -2.19 -17.54
CA ALA A 51 -6.94 -1.60 -17.26
C ALA A 51 -6.90 -0.11 -16.89
N ALA A 52 -5.73 0.41 -16.48
CA ALA A 52 -5.53 1.81 -16.15
C ALA A 52 -5.69 2.69 -17.41
N LYS A 53 -6.25 3.89 -17.25
CA LYS A 53 -6.63 4.76 -18.38
C LYS A 53 -5.61 5.87 -18.62
N GLU A 54 -5.31 6.62 -17.56
CA GLU A 54 -4.49 7.83 -17.62
C GLU A 54 -3.18 7.66 -16.85
N SER A 55 -3.18 6.89 -15.75
CA SER A 55 -2.02 6.76 -14.87
C SER A 55 -1.88 5.31 -14.38
N PRO A 56 -1.12 4.46 -15.10
CA PRO A 56 -0.82 3.12 -14.63
C PRO A 56 0.03 3.14 -13.35
N PRO A 57 0.07 2.04 -12.58
CA PRO A 57 0.95 1.95 -11.42
C PRO A 57 2.41 2.15 -11.82
N THR A 58 3.10 3.07 -11.15
CA THR A 58 4.54 3.35 -11.39
C THR A 58 5.42 2.80 -10.28
N ILE A 59 4.82 2.29 -9.22
CA ILE A 59 5.51 1.72 -8.06
C ILE A 59 4.76 0.46 -7.62
N ASP A 60 5.48 -0.59 -7.26
CA ASP A 60 4.93 -1.71 -6.50
C ASP A 60 5.77 -1.97 -5.25
N HIS A 61 5.14 -1.82 -4.09
CA HIS A 61 5.73 -2.14 -2.81
C HIS A 61 5.53 -3.62 -2.51
N TYR A 62 6.56 -4.42 -2.74
CA TYR A 62 6.50 -5.87 -2.63
C TYR A 62 7.00 -6.38 -1.27
N SER A 63 6.17 -7.15 -0.57
CA SER A 63 6.57 -7.81 0.68
C SER A 63 7.59 -8.93 0.42
N ILE A 64 8.72 -8.86 1.11
CA ILE A 64 9.74 -9.93 1.17
C ILE A 64 9.58 -10.80 2.43
N ASP A 65 8.41 -10.75 3.08
CA ASP A 65 8.11 -11.58 4.25
C ASP A 65 8.13 -13.07 3.85
N GLY A 66 9.08 -13.83 4.40
CA GLY A 66 9.26 -15.26 4.14
C GLY A 66 10.14 -15.64 2.94
N CYS A 67 10.56 -14.70 2.08
CA CYS A 67 11.48 -14.96 0.97
C CYS A 67 12.33 -13.73 0.63
N CYS A 68 13.65 -13.89 0.57
CA CYS A 68 14.59 -12.75 0.40
C CYS A 68 14.65 -12.19 -1.03
N ALA A 69 14.02 -12.84 -2.01
CA ALA A 69 14.12 -12.46 -3.42
C ALA A 69 12.75 -12.20 -4.03
N VAL A 70 12.64 -11.07 -4.74
CA VAL A 70 11.47 -10.76 -5.57
C VAL A 70 11.45 -11.70 -6.78
N PRO A 71 10.30 -12.27 -7.18
CA PRO A 71 10.22 -13.18 -8.33
C PRO A 71 10.80 -12.55 -9.60
N LYS A 72 11.61 -13.31 -10.35
CA LYS A 72 12.29 -12.81 -11.56
C LYS A 72 11.32 -12.24 -12.59
N GLU A 73 10.18 -12.89 -12.80
CA GLU A 73 9.16 -12.44 -13.75
C GLU A 73 8.60 -11.07 -13.39
N LEU A 74 8.34 -10.81 -12.10
CA LEU A 74 7.91 -9.51 -11.60
C LEU A 74 9.00 -8.45 -11.83
N VAL A 75 10.27 -8.79 -11.59
CA VAL A 75 11.40 -7.89 -11.85
C VAL A 75 11.51 -7.52 -13.34
N ASP A 76 11.41 -8.50 -14.23
CA ASP A 76 11.49 -8.28 -15.67
C ASP A 76 10.30 -7.44 -16.18
N TYR A 77 9.09 -7.74 -15.72
CA TYR A 77 7.89 -6.97 -16.05
C TYR A 77 7.99 -5.53 -15.56
N ALA A 78 8.33 -5.32 -14.29
CA ALA A 78 8.44 -3.99 -13.73
C ALA A 78 9.51 -3.16 -14.45
N LYS A 79 10.66 -3.75 -14.75
CA LYS A 79 11.73 -3.08 -15.49
C LYS A 79 11.31 -2.68 -16.91
N SER A 80 10.58 -3.53 -17.62
CA SER A 80 10.13 -3.25 -18.99
C SER A 80 9.02 -2.19 -19.06
N HIS A 81 8.33 -1.92 -17.95
CA HIS A 81 7.22 -0.97 -17.86
C HIS A 81 7.55 0.28 -17.00
N ASP A 82 8.81 0.48 -16.67
CA ASP A 82 9.29 1.57 -15.80
C ASP A 82 8.58 1.64 -14.43
N ILE A 83 8.29 0.49 -13.86
CA ILE A 83 7.68 0.34 -12.54
C ILE A 83 8.80 0.16 -11.51
N GLN A 84 8.82 1.04 -10.51
CA GLN A 84 9.76 0.93 -9.40
C GLN A 84 9.32 -0.14 -8.40
N LEU A 85 10.12 -1.20 -8.27
CA LEU A 85 9.92 -2.19 -7.20
C LEU A 85 10.61 -1.71 -5.91
N LEU A 86 9.82 -1.54 -4.86
CA LEU A 86 10.30 -1.21 -3.52
C LEU A 86 10.01 -2.37 -2.59
N THR A 87 10.99 -2.85 -1.84
CA THR A 87 10.78 -3.95 -0.91
C THR A 87 10.40 -3.44 0.48
N HIS A 88 9.55 -4.19 1.17
CA HIS A 88 9.24 -3.97 2.58
C HIS A 88 9.06 -5.28 3.33
N ASN A 89 9.20 -5.23 4.64
CA ASN A 89 9.00 -6.35 5.56
C ASN A 89 7.94 -6.02 6.62
N ASP A 90 6.93 -5.24 6.23
CA ASP A 90 5.89 -4.82 7.14
C ASP A 90 5.02 -6.02 7.59
N PRO A 91 4.54 -6.03 8.84
CA PRO A 91 3.63 -7.06 9.31
C PRO A 91 2.32 -7.01 8.51
N ARG A 92 1.82 -8.17 8.09
CA ARG A 92 0.52 -8.28 7.37
C ARG A 92 -0.66 -7.82 8.23
N ASN A 93 -0.62 -8.16 9.52
CA ASN A 93 -1.61 -7.71 10.50
C ASN A 93 -0.90 -6.79 11.49
N LEU A 94 -1.25 -5.51 11.49
CA LEU A 94 -0.76 -4.58 12.51
C LEU A 94 -1.56 -4.80 13.80
N GLU A 95 -1.06 -5.69 14.65
CA GLU A 95 -1.54 -5.83 16.02
C GLU A 95 -0.89 -4.76 16.88
N LEU A 96 -1.73 -3.93 17.51
CA LEU A 96 -1.25 -2.88 18.41
C LEU A 96 -1.14 -3.46 19.81
N ASP A 97 0.00 -3.26 20.44
CA ASP A 97 0.19 -3.66 21.83
C ASP A 97 -0.68 -2.80 22.78
N ALA A 98 -0.82 -3.29 24.01
CA ALA A 98 -1.59 -2.60 25.05
C ALA A 98 -1.01 -1.21 25.37
N ASP A 99 0.31 -1.02 25.23
CA ASP A 99 0.98 0.24 25.53
C ASP A 99 0.61 1.35 24.53
N VAL A 100 0.41 1.00 23.26
CA VAL A 100 -0.10 1.90 22.23
C VAL A 100 -1.53 2.30 22.55
N ILE A 101 -2.40 1.35 22.89
CA ILE A 101 -3.80 1.64 23.26
C ILE A 101 -3.86 2.54 24.50
N ASP A 102 -3.02 2.27 25.50
CA ASP A 102 -2.90 3.09 26.71
C ASP A 102 -2.41 4.51 26.41
N SER A 103 -1.48 4.65 25.47
CA SER A 103 -0.96 5.96 25.05
C SER A 103 -2.02 6.75 24.28
N VAL A 104 -2.79 6.09 23.41
CA VAL A 104 -3.91 6.71 22.70
C VAL A 104 -4.97 7.20 23.69
N ASP A 105 -5.32 6.40 24.70
CA ASP A 105 -6.28 6.80 25.73
C ASP A 105 -5.77 8.00 26.55
N LYS A 106 -4.50 8.02 26.94
CA LYS A 106 -3.89 9.17 27.65
C LYS A 106 -3.95 10.47 26.85
N ILE A 107 -3.86 10.40 25.52
CA ILE A 107 -3.88 11.57 24.64
C ILE A 107 -5.32 12.01 24.33
N THR A 108 -6.22 11.07 24.10
CA THR A 108 -7.55 11.34 23.54
C THR A 108 -8.68 11.28 24.57
N GLY A 109 -8.47 10.61 25.71
CA GLY A 109 -9.50 10.35 26.72
C GLY A 109 -10.66 9.50 26.21
N THR A 110 -10.48 8.76 25.10
CA THR A 110 -11.58 8.03 24.45
C THR A 110 -11.86 6.66 25.06
N GLY A 111 -11.04 6.19 25.99
CA GLY A 111 -11.09 4.85 26.57
C GLY A 111 -10.31 3.82 25.74
N LYS A 112 -10.15 2.62 26.30
CA LYS A 112 -9.37 1.53 25.71
C LYS A 112 -10.18 0.57 24.82
N ASN A 113 -11.50 0.72 24.77
CA ASN A 113 -12.39 -0.11 23.96
C ASN A 113 -12.42 0.37 22.51
N LEU A 114 -11.27 0.21 21.84
CA LEU A 114 -11.03 0.68 20.47
C LEU A 114 -10.76 -0.52 19.56
N SER A 115 -11.33 -0.50 18.36
CA SER A 115 -10.95 -1.40 17.28
C SER A 115 -10.29 -0.62 16.14
N THR A 116 -9.31 -1.24 15.48
CA THR A 116 -8.60 -0.63 14.34
C THR A 116 -9.45 -0.77 13.07
N LYS A 117 -9.85 0.36 12.48
CA LYS A 117 -10.61 0.38 11.22
C LYS A 117 -9.70 0.25 10.01
N TRP A 118 -8.62 1.00 9.98
CA TRP A 118 -7.60 0.92 8.95
C TRP A 118 -6.26 1.40 9.48
N THR A 119 -5.20 0.95 8.83
CA THR A 119 -3.83 1.35 9.08
C THR A 119 -3.18 1.73 7.75
N ALA A 120 -2.37 2.78 7.76
CA ALA A 120 -1.62 3.20 6.60
C ALA A 120 -0.17 3.47 7.02
N ARG A 121 0.80 2.82 6.39
CA ARG A 121 2.21 3.14 6.59
C ARG A 121 2.53 4.41 5.82
N TYR A 122 3.33 5.30 6.43
CA TYR A 122 3.93 6.42 5.73
C TYR A 122 5.46 6.31 5.78
N THR A 123 6.11 6.90 4.78
CA THR A 123 7.56 7.07 4.76
C THR A 123 7.88 8.38 4.11
N ILE A 124 8.77 9.15 4.74
CA ILE A 124 9.21 10.46 4.27
C ILE A 124 10.62 10.28 3.70
N TRP A 125 10.77 10.61 2.42
CA TRP A 125 12.03 10.52 1.70
C TRP A 125 12.54 11.90 1.31
N ILE A 126 13.81 12.18 1.62
CA ILE A 126 14.56 13.30 1.07
C ILE A 126 15.21 12.81 -0.22
N ARG A 127 14.48 12.94 -1.34
CA ARG A 127 14.87 12.41 -2.65
C ARG A 127 16.26 12.88 -3.11
N SER A 128 16.61 14.14 -2.87
CA SER A 128 17.90 14.72 -3.28
C SER A 128 19.12 14.10 -2.60
N ARG A 129 18.93 13.37 -1.50
CA ARG A 129 20.00 12.74 -0.72
C ARG A 129 19.83 11.23 -0.59
N SER A 130 18.76 10.68 -1.17
CA SER A 130 18.38 9.27 -1.00
C SER A 130 18.28 8.84 0.47
N VAL A 131 17.79 9.74 1.34
CA VAL A 131 17.66 9.48 2.79
C VAL A 131 16.20 9.32 3.18
N MET A 132 15.89 8.28 3.95
CA MET A 132 14.61 8.13 4.64
C MET A 132 14.62 8.96 5.93
N ALA A 133 13.86 10.05 5.94
CA ALA A 133 13.80 10.98 7.08
C ALA A 133 12.87 10.51 8.20
N ALA A 134 11.77 9.83 7.84
CA ALA A 134 10.83 9.28 8.81
C ALA A 134 10.07 8.09 8.23
N LYS A 135 9.59 7.22 9.10
CA LYS A 135 8.61 6.18 8.79
C LYS A 135 7.70 5.95 9.99
N GLY A 136 6.48 5.50 9.76
CA GLY A 136 5.54 5.17 10.82
C GLY A 136 4.20 4.72 10.28
N TYR A 137 3.20 4.68 11.14
CA TYR A 137 1.84 4.29 10.81
C TYR A 137 0.86 5.39 11.18
N LEU A 138 -0.13 5.60 10.32
CA LEU A 138 -1.37 6.28 10.61
C LEU A 138 -2.40 5.20 10.94
N VAL A 139 -3.11 5.35 12.04
CA VAL A 139 -4.10 4.39 12.50
C VAL A 139 -5.42 5.11 12.72
N CYS A 140 -6.50 4.55 12.20
CA CYS A 140 -7.86 5.00 12.50
C CYS A 140 -8.55 4.00 13.41
N PHE A 141 -8.98 4.49 14.55
CA PHE A 141 -9.74 3.72 15.53
C PHE A 141 -11.24 3.97 15.40
N VAL A 142 -12.04 2.97 15.74
CA VAL A 142 -13.48 3.07 15.99
C VAL A 142 -13.72 2.71 17.44
N LYS A 143 -14.49 3.56 18.12
CA LYS A 143 -14.93 3.33 19.49
C LYS A 143 -16.22 2.51 19.49
N HIS A 144 -16.26 1.53 20.39
CA HIS A 144 -17.47 0.75 20.69
C HIS A 144 -18.25 1.37 21.86
#